data_AF-A0ABD1EMC5-F1
#
_entry.id   AF-A0ABD1EMC5-F1
#
_cell.length_a   1.000
_cell.length_b   1.000
_cell.length_c   1.000
_cell.angle_alpha   90.00
_cell.angle_beta   90.00
_cell.angle_gamma   90.00
#
_symmetry.space_group_name_H-M   'P 1'
#
loop_
_entity.id
_entity.type
_entity.pdbx_description
1 polymer ?
#
loop_
_entity_poly.entity_id
_entity_poly.type
_entity_poly.pdbx_seq_one_letter_code
_entity_poly.pdbx_strand_id
1 'polypeptide(L)'
;MAKYLENNVDIRNYTQKCNEKKIFERQVKECQLKLTMLVIEHNLPMDHLSKLMTSAAPDSEILKKIDCTRTKTTCLLKNFQEGSEKTIAAALKDNYFSIIVDETTDVSETKCLAILYIYILQ
;
A
#
# COMPACT_ATOMS: atom_id res chain seq x y z
N MET A 1 51.25 -2.21 26.48
CA MET A 1 49.92 -2.82 26.73
C MET A 1 48.78 -1.78 26.87
N ALA A 2 49.03 -0.56 27.36
CA ALA A 2 47.98 0.42 27.66
C ALA A 2 47.50 1.33 26.50
N LYS A 3 47.97 1.11 25.26
CA LYS A 3 47.61 1.96 24.09
C LYS A 3 46.44 1.43 23.25
N TYR A 4 45.84 0.31 23.64
CA TYR A 4 44.79 -0.37 22.88
C TYR A 4 43.36 -0.10 23.37
N LEU A 5 43.18 0.69 24.44
CA LEU A 5 41.87 0.93 25.06
C LEU A 5 41.24 2.29 24.70
N GLU A 6 41.88 3.12 23.88
CA GLU A 6 41.37 4.48 23.55
C GLU A 6 40.50 4.55 22.29
N ASN A 7 40.36 3.47 21.52
CA ASN A 7 39.40 3.42 20.41
C ASN A 7 38.03 2.92 20.90
N ASN A 8 37.39 3.71 21.78
CA ASN A 8 35.97 3.52 22.10
C ASN A 8 35.15 3.91 20.85
N VAL A 9 34.87 2.92 20.00
CA VAL A 9 33.91 3.07 18.89
C VAL A 9 32.58 3.49 19.50
N ASP A 10 32.14 4.73 19.25
CA ASP A 10 30.89 5.24 19.78
C ASP A 10 29.69 4.57 19.06
N ILE A 11 29.20 3.49 19.67
CA ILE A 11 28.08 2.67 19.19
C ILE A 11 26.77 3.50 19.06
N ARG A 12 26.66 4.64 19.77
CA ARG A 12 25.47 5.50 19.78
C ARG A 12 25.20 6.12 18.41
N ASN A 13 26.25 6.54 17.72
CA ASN A 13 26.14 7.11 16.37
C ASN A 13 25.61 6.10 15.35
N TYR A 14 26.01 4.82 15.48
CA TYR A 14 25.50 3.75 14.62
C TYR A 14 24.04 3.42 14.92
N THR A 15 23.66 3.35 16.20
CA THR A 15 22.27 3.08 16.60
C THR A 15 21.33 4.21 16.22
N GLN A 16 21.74 5.47 16.39
CA GLN A 16 20.97 6.63 15.96
C GLN A 16 20.77 6.67 14.44
N LYS A 17 21.84 6.46 13.66
CA LYS A 17 21.79 6.37 12.20
C LYS A 17 20.88 5.23 11.70
N CYS A 18 20.92 4.07 12.37
CA CYS A 18 20.01 2.97 12.08
C CYS A 18 18.54 3.33 12.37
N ASN A 19 18.29 4.13 13.40
CA ASN A 19 16.93 4.55 13.77
C ASN A 19 16.35 5.56 12.78
N GLU A 20 17.14 6.58 12.39
CA GLU A 20 16.77 7.56 11.36
C GLU A 20 16.47 6.89 10.02
N LYS A 21 17.29 5.93 9.60
CA LYS A 21 17.05 5.14 8.39
C LYS A 21 15.72 4.38 8.44
N LYS A 22 15.40 3.75 9.58
CA LYS A 22 14.11 3.05 9.77
C LYS A 22 12.93 4.01 9.72
N ILE A 23 13.06 5.20 10.30
CA ILE A 23 12.02 6.24 10.26
C ILE A 23 11.77 6.69 8.81
N PHE A 24 12.84 6.94 8.06
CA PHE A 24 12.76 7.34 6.66
C PHE A 24 12.10 6.25 5.79
N GLU A 25 12.52 4.99 5.94
CA GLU A 25 11.90 3.86 5.21
C GLU A 25 10.41 3.73 5.54
N ARG A 26 10.01 3.98 6.79
CA ARG A 26 8.59 4.00 7.20
C ARG A 26 7.83 5.12 6.50
N GLN A 27 8.39 6.33 6.40
CA GLN A 27 7.74 7.46 5.73
C GLN A 27 7.55 7.22 4.22
N VAL A 28 8.55 6.63 3.56
CA VAL A 28 8.43 6.20 2.16
C VAL A 28 7.30 5.21 2.00
N LYS A 29 7.24 4.18 2.85
CA LYS A 29 6.18 3.17 2.81
C LYS A 29 4.80 3.78 3.07
N GLU A 30 4.68 4.66 4.06
CA GLU A 30 3.42 5.34 4.38
C GLU A 30 2.90 6.17 3.19
N CYS A 31 3.80 6.89 2.52
CA CYS A 31 3.43 7.68 1.35
C CYS A 31 3.01 6.78 0.15
N GLN A 32 3.67 5.64 -0.07
CA GLN A 32 3.22 4.65 -1.07
C GLN A 32 1.84 4.09 -0.76
N LEU A 33 1.54 3.85 0.51
CA LEU A 33 0.22 3.38 0.95
C LEU A 33 -0.86 4.42 0.67
N LYS A 34 -0.62 5.69 1.01
CA LYS A 34 -1.54 6.80 0.72
C LYS A 34 -1.78 6.95 -0.78
N LEU A 35 -0.72 6.86 -1.59
CA LEU A 35 -0.85 6.95 -3.05
C LEU A 35 -1.63 5.77 -3.64
N THR A 36 -1.39 4.57 -3.10
CA THR A 36 -2.12 3.35 -3.50
C THR A 36 -3.61 3.49 -3.18
N MET A 37 -3.94 3.99 -2.00
CA MET A 37 -5.33 4.22 -1.58
C MET A 37 -6.04 5.23 -2.50
N LEU A 38 -5.39 6.35 -2.82
CA LEU A 38 -5.91 7.35 -3.77
C LEU A 38 -6.20 6.74 -5.15
N VAL A 39 -5.28 5.91 -5.64
CA VAL A 39 -5.41 5.26 -6.94
C VAL A 39 -6.59 4.29 -6.97
N ILE A 40 -6.80 3.54 -5.89
CA ILE A 40 -7.92 2.61 -5.76
C ILE A 40 -9.24 3.38 -5.66
N GLU A 41 -9.30 4.40 -4.82
CA GLU A 41 -10.52 5.17 -4.54
C GLU A 41 -11.04 5.89 -5.79
N HIS A 42 -10.14 6.42 -6.61
CA HIS A 42 -10.51 7.17 -7.82
C HIS A 42 -10.29 6.40 -9.13
N ASN A 43 -9.96 5.10 -9.06
CA ASN A 43 -9.67 4.26 -10.22
C ASN A 43 -8.66 4.90 -11.21
N LEU A 44 -7.55 5.42 -10.67
CA LEU A 44 -6.55 6.16 -11.46
C LEU A 44 -5.50 5.23 -12.08
N PRO A 45 -4.90 5.63 -13.22
CA PRO A 45 -3.79 4.88 -13.80
C PRO A 45 -2.51 5.03 -12.96
N MET A 46 -1.96 3.91 -12.51
CA MET A 46 -0.82 3.89 -11.57
C MET A 46 0.55 4.14 -12.26
N ASP A 47 0.71 3.75 -13.53
CA ASP A 47 2.02 3.69 -14.21
C ASP A 47 2.70 5.05 -14.41
N HIS A 48 1.92 6.14 -14.44
CA HIS A 48 2.45 7.50 -14.65
C HIS A 48 2.46 8.34 -13.37
N LEU A 49 1.70 7.94 -12.35
CA LEU A 49 1.48 8.75 -11.16
C LEU A 49 2.74 8.90 -10.32
N SER A 50 3.52 7.82 -10.16
CA SER A 50 4.80 7.87 -9.44
C SER A 50 5.80 8.84 -10.07
N LYS A 51 5.93 8.81 -11.41
CA LYS A 51 6.79 9.72 -12.17
C LYS A 51 6.35 11.17 -12.04
N LEU A 52 5.04 11.42 -12.13
CA LEU A 52 4.46 12.75 -11.95
C LEU A 52 4.81 13.32 -10.57
N MET A 53 4.62 12.52 -9.52
CA MET A 53 4.89 12.95 -8.14
C MET A 53 6.37 13.31 -7.91
N THR A 54 7.30 12.53 -8.45
CA THR A 54 8.74 12.84 -8.37
C THR A 54 9.10 14.10 -9.16
N SER A 55 8.42 14.35 -10.28
CA SER A 55 8.64 15.56 -11.09
C SER A 55 8.03 16.83 -10.46
N ALA A 56 6.92 16.69 -9.75
CA ALA A 56 6.19 17.80 -9.13
C ALA A 56 6.91 18.34 -7.89
N ALA A 57 7.65 17.50 -7.17
CA ALA A 57 8.40 17.86 -5.97
C ALA A 57 9.79 17.20 -5.97
N PRO A 58 10.75 17.74 -6.74
CA PRO A 58 12.08 17.18 -6.93
C PRO A 58 13.02 17.39 -5.72
N ASP A 59 12.64 18.20 -4.74
CA ASP A 59 13.34 18.44 -3.49
C ASP A 59 13.10 17.32 -2.47
N SER A 60 11.93 16.67 -2.51
CA SER A 60 11.56 15.62 -1.57
C SER A 60 12.36 14.32 -1.76
N GLU A 61 13.16 13.95 -0.76
CA GLU A 61 13.87 12.66 -0.74
C GLU A 61 12.93 11.46 -0.64
N ILE A 62 11.75 11.65 -0.03
CA ILE A 62 10.72 10.62 0.10
C ILE A 62 10.14 10.31 -1.28
N LEU A 63 9.75 11.34 -2.06
CA LEU A 63 9.17 11.18 -3.39
C LEU A 63 10.16 10.58 -4.38
N LYS A 64 11.45 10.89 -4.28
CA LYS A 64 12.52 10.24 -5.06
C LYS A 64 12.59 8.73 -4.85
N LYS A 65 12.22 8.24 -3.66
CA LYS A 65 12.26 6.82 -3.30
C LYS A 65 10.94 6.09 -3.52
N ILE A 66 9.88 6.80 -3.91
CA ILE A 66 8.59 6.19 -4.15
C ILE A 66 8.58 5.48 -5.50
N ASP A 67 8.34 4.18 -5.42
CA ASP A 67 8.07 3.35 -6.58
C ASP A 67 6.71 2.65 -6.37
N CYS A 68 5.70 3.16 -7.07
CA CYS A 68 4.37 2.58 -7.15
C CYS A 68 4.13 2.04 -8.56
N THR A 69 4.90 1.05 -8.97
CA THR A 69 4.58 0.23 -10.15
C THR A 69 3.34 -0.63 -9.89
N ARG A 70 2.65 -1.05 -10.96
CA ARG A 70 1.45 -1.89 -10.89
C ARG A 70 1.63 -3.09 -9.94
N THR A 71 2.70 -3.86 -10.11
CA THR A 71 2.97 -5.07 -9.32
C THR A 71 3.20 -4.77 -7.84
N LYS A 72 3.91 -3.68 -7.51
CA LYS A 72 4.11 -3.24 -6.13
C LYS A 72 2.81 -2.79 -5.48
N THR A 73 2.01 -2.04 -6.22
CA THR A 73 0.68 -1.58 -5.78
C THR A 73 -0.23 -2.76 -5.47
N THR A 74 -0.31 -3.74 -6.38
CA THR A 74 -1.09 -4.97 -6.14
C THR A 74 -0.58 -5.74 -4.92
N CYS A 75 0.73 -5.81 -4.72
CA CYS A 75 1.32 -6.45 -3.54
C CYS A 75 0.95 -5.72 -2.24
N LEU A 76 0.99 -4.38 -2.24
CA LEU A 76 0.55 -3.57 -1.11
C LEU A 76 -0.94 -3.79 -0.84
N LEU A 77 -1.77 -3.80 -1.88
CA LEU A 77 -3.22 -4.01 -1.78
C LEU A 77 -3.59 -5.35 -1.13
N LYS A 78 -2.88 -6.44 -1.45
CA LYS A 78 -3.14 -7.76 -0.85
C LYS A 78 -3.11 -7.73 0.69
N ASN A 79 -2.18 -6.95 1.27
CA ASN A 79 -2.10 -6.83 2.72
C ASN A 79 -3.33 -6.13 3.33
N PHE A 80 -3.97 -5.21 2.60
CA PHE A 80 -5.22 -4.56 3.04
C PHE A 80 -6.44 -5.43 2.80
N GLN A 81 -6.43 -6.19 1.70
CA GLN A 81 -7.53 -7.05 1.30
C GLN A 81 -7.86 -8.07 2.39
N GLU A 82 -6.88 -8.74 2.99
CA GLU A 82 -7.12 -9.73 4.05
C GLU A 82 -7.84 -9.15 5.28
N GLY A 83 -7.51 -7.92 5.67
CA GLY A 83 -8.17 -7.23 6.79
C GLY A 83 -9.58 -6.75 6.43
N SER A 84 -9.74 -6.21 5.21
CA SER A 84 -11.01 -5.74 4.68
C SER A 84 -12.01 -6.90 4.53
N GLU A 85 -11.58 -8.02 3.96
CA GLU A 85 -12.40 -9.22 3.78
C GLU A 85 -12.95 -9.74 5.10
N LYS A 86 -12.12 -9.81 6.16
CA LYS A 86 -12.58 -10.24 7.49
C LYS A 86 -13.63 -9.28 8.06
N THR A 87 -13.44 -7.98 7.86
CA THR A 87 -14.37 -6.94 8.33
C THR A 87 -15.71 -7.03 7.60
N ILE A 88 -15.67 -7.18 6.28
CA ILE A 88 -16.85 -7.35 5.42
C ILE A 88 -17.57 -8.66 5.79
N ALA A 89 -16.83 -9.77 5.95
CA ALA A 89 -17.42 -11.06 6.31
C ALA A 89 -18.11 -11.01 7.69
N ALA A 90 -17.52 -10.31 8.66
CA ALA A 90 -18.16 -10.09 9.96
C ALA A 90 -19.45 -9.26 9.81
N ALA A 91 -19.41 -8.17 9.04
CA ALA A 91 -20.58 -7.33 8.79
C ALA A 91 -21.71 -8.10 8.07
N LEU A 92 -21.38 -8.94 7.08
CA LEU A 92 -22.36 -9.75 6.36
C LEU A 92 -22.94 -10.91 7.19
N LYS A 93 -22.24 -11.37 8.23
CA LYS A 93 -22.72 -12.45 9.11
C LYS A 93 -23.85 -11.99 10.03
N ASP A 94 -23.73 -10.75 10.52
CA ASP A 94 -24.65 -10.21 11.54
C ASP A 94 -25.78 -9.36 10.94
N ASN A 95 -25.76 -9.07 9.63
CA ASN A 95 -26.74 -8.23 8.95
C ASN A 95 -27.42 -8.95 7.80
N TYR A 96 -28.67 -8.57 7.50
CA TYR A 96 -29.30 -8.95 6.25
C TYR A 96 -28.62 -8.25 5.08
N PHE A 97 -28.37 -9.01 4.01
CA PHE A 97 -27.78 -8.50 2.79
C PHE A 97 -28.48 -9.08 1.55
N SER A 98 -28.43 -8.32 0.48
CA SER A 98 -28.87 -8.75 -0.85
C SER A 98 -27.66 -9.06 -1.71
N ILE A 99 -27.78 -10.06 -2.59
CA ILE A 99 -26.77 -10.38 -3.59
C ILE A 99 -27.36 -10.10 -4.97
N ILE A 100 -26.61 -9.37 -5.79
CA ILE A 100 -26.89 -9.19 -7.22
C ILE A 100 -25.86 -10.02 -7.97
N VAL A 101 -26.33 -10.91 -8.84
CA VAL A 101 -25.50 -11.75 -9.69
C VAL A 101 -25.81 -11.40 -11.13
N ASP A 102 -24.78 -11.03 -11.90
CA ASP A 102 -24.89 -10.68 -13.31
C ASP A 102 -23.87 -11.49 -14.13
N GLU A 103 -24.31 -12.11 -15.22
CA GLU A 103 -23.45 -12.86 -16.14
C GLU A 103 -23.33 -12.09 -17.45
N THR A 104 -22.10 -11.78 -17.86
CA THR A 104 -21.82 -11.16 -19.15
C THR A 104 -20.94 -12.10 -19.98
N THR A 105 -21.33 -12.34 -21.23
CA THR A 105 -20.50 -13.04 -22.21
C THR A 105 -19.91 -12.04 -23.18
N ASP A 106 -18.59 -11.85 -23.15
CA ASP A 106 -17.89 -11.20 -24.25
C ASP A 106 -17.81 -12.17 -25.44
N VAL A 107 -17.79 -11.62 -26.66
CA VAL A 107 -17.59 -12.39 -27.90
C VAL A 107 -16.24 -13.11 -27.87
N SER A 108 -15.28 -12.63 -27.07
CA SER A 108 -13.97 -13.26 -26.83
C SER A 108 -14.00 -14.40 -25.79
N GLU A 109 -14.92 -15.37 -25.92
CA GLU A 109 -15.02 -16.65 -25.16
C GLU A 109 -14.92 -16.63 -23.62
N THR A 110 -14.73 -15.48 -22.98
CA THR A 110 -14.58 -15.35 -21.53
C THR A 110 -15.93 -15.01 -20.91
N LYS A 111 -16.48 -16.00 -20.19
CA LYS A 111 -17.65 -15.78 -19.34
C LYS A 111 -17.22 -15.03 -18.08
N CYS A 112 -17.82 -13.88 -17.85
CA CYS A 112 -17.59 -13.08 -16.65
C CYS A 112 -18.84 -13.14 -15.76
N LEU A 113 -18.66 -13.48 -14.49
CA LEU A 113 -19.70 -13.46 -13.47
C LEU A 113 -19.39 -12.34 -12.48
N ALA A 114 -20.24 -11.31 -12.44
CA ALA A 114 -20.17 -10.25 -11.46
C ALA A 114 -21.08 -10.59 -10.27
N ILE A 115 -20.54 -10.52 -9.07
CA ILE A 115 -21.30 -10.71 -7.82
C ILE A 115 -21.13 -9.45 -6.98
N LEU A 116 -22.24 -8.80 -6.65
CA LEU A 116 -22.29 -7.62 -5.79
C LEU A 116 -23.10 -7.94 -4.54
N TYR A 117 -22.55 -7.62 -3.37
CA TYR A 117 -23.26 -7.69 -2.09
C TYR A 117 -23.66 -6.27 -1.66
N ILE A 118 -24.92 -6.12 -1.22
CA ILE A 118 -25.46 -4.86 -0.70
C ILE A 118 -25.98 -5.15 0.71
N TYR A 119 -25.45 -4.47 1.71
CA TYR A 119 -25.88 -4.58 3.10
C TYR A 119 -26.18 -3.20 3.67
N ILE A 120 -27.10 -3.13 4.64
CA ILE A 120 -27.48 -1.88 5.31
C ILE A 120 -26.89 -1.94 6.72
N LEU A 121 -26.09 -0.94 7.08
CA LEU A 121 -25.63 -0.74 8.45
C LEU A 121 -26.81 -0.25 9.29
N GLN A 122 -27.23 -1.04 10.28
CA GLN A 122 -28.25 -0.65 11.27
C GLN A 122 -27.63 0.04 12.48
#